data_AF-A0A6L8TY80-F1
#
_entry.id   AF-A0A6L8TY80-F1
#
_cell.length_a   1.000
_cell.length_b   1.000
_cell.length_c   1.000
_cell.angle_alpha   90.00
_cell.angle_beta   90.00
_cell.angle_gamma   90.00
#
_symmetry.space_group_name_H-M   'P 1'
#
loop_
_entity.id
_entity.type
_entity.pdbx_description
1 polymer ?
#
loop_
_entity_poly.entity_id
_entity_poly.type
_entity_poly.pdbx_seq_one_letter_code
_entity_poly.pdbx_strand_id
1 'polypeptide(L)'
;LNSNSYLEDNGQPAIAAMVLAGGWLEGLYISTQLVDMKDFNSNKLVGRIIDQKLSVDILIGLLSGSKGHPAIDDLIGQVEKVKTVFDKITLKTSPVRPEYDQASNTTVLKSEVSADFSPEVFRELSETVAGIRSTLIK
;
A
#
# COMPACT_ATOMS: atom_id res chain seq x y z
N LEU A 1 -11.61 12.11 3.99
CA LEU A 1 -10.29 12.75 4.24
C LEU A 1 -10.35 14.00 5.13
N ASN A 2 -11.53 14.58 5.43
CA ASN A 2 -11.65 15.72 6.35
C ASN A 2 -11.36 15.40 7.84
N SER A 3 -11.37 14.13 8.24
CA SER A 3 -11.16 13.75 9.65
C SER A 3 -9.68 13.74 10.06
N ASN A 4 -8.75 13.44 9.16
CA ASN A 4 -7.31 13.46 9.47
C ASN A 4 -6.84 14.91 9.71
N SER A 5 -7.17 15.82 8.78
CA SER A 5 -6.88 17.24 8.93
C SER A 5 -7.54 17.82 10.18
N TYR A 6 -8.78 17.43 10.50
CA TYR A 6 -9.45 17.87 11.72
C TYR A 6 -8.71 17.43 13.00
N LEU A 7 -8.16 16.21 13.05
CA LEU A 7 -7.43 15.72 14.21
C LEU A 7 -6.04 16.37 14.34
N GLU A 8 -5.35 16.55 13.22
CA GLU A 8 -4.07 17.29 13.18
C GLU A 8 -4.24 18.74 13.66
N ASP A 9 -5.24 19.45 13.12
CA ASP A 9 -5.54 20.85 13.45
C ASP A 9 -5.95 21.04 14.93
N ASN A 10 -6.47 19.99 15.56
CA ASN A 10 -6.84 19.98 16.98
C ASN A 10 -5.74 19.43 17.91
N GLY A 11 -4.50 19.35 17.44
CA GLY A 11 -3.36 18.92 18.26
C GLY A 11 -3.34 17.43 18.58
N GLN A 12 -3.97 16.60 17.74
CA GLN A 12 -3.99 15.14 17.85
C GLN A 12 -3.32 14.45 16.64
N PRO A 13 -2.08 14.85 16.24
CA PRO A 13 -1.43 14.28 15.06
C PRO A 13 -1.18 12.77 15.18
N ALA A 14 -0.92 12.28 16.40
CA ALA A 14 -0.80 10.84 16.64
C ALA A 14 -2.13 10.10 16.38
N ILE A 15 -3.27 10.65 16.77
CA ILE A 15 -4.58 10.00 16.54
C ILE A 15 -4.92 10.01 15.05
N ALA A 16 -4.65 11.13 14.36
CA ALA A 16 -4.80 11.25 12.92
C ALA A 16 -3.99 10.15 12.19
N ALA A 17 -2.70 10.04 12.54
CA ALA A 17 -1.80 9.05 11.98
C ALA A 17 -2.24 7.61 12.26
N MET A 18 -2.72 7.31 13.48
CA MET A 18 -3.28 6.00 13.83
C MET A 18 -4.51 5.63 12.98
N VAL A 19 -5.45 6.57 12.79
CA VAL A 19 -6.65 6.34 11.96
C VAL A 19 -6.26 6.06 10.52
N LEU A 20 -5.31 6.82 9.97
CA LEU A 20 -4.83 6.65 8.60
C LEU A 20 -4.12 5.29 8.41
N ALA A 21 -3.24 4.90 9.34
CA ALA A 21 -2.58 3.59 9.30
C ALA A 21 -3.55 2.42 9.45
N GLY A 22 -4.52 2.52 10.38
CA GLY A 22 -5.55 1.50 10.56
C GLY A 22 -6.42 1.31 9.31
N GLY A 23 -6.83 2.40 8.67
CA GLY A 23 -7.59 2.34 7.42
C GLY A 23 -6.79 1.71 6.27
N TRP A 24 -5.51 2.02 6.16
CA TRP A 24 -4.63 1.42 5.15
C TRP A 24 -4.43 -0.08 5.39
N LEU A 25 -4.14 -0.50 6.64
CA LEU A 25 -3.97 -1.90 7.02
C LEU A 25 -5.24 -2.73 6.78
N GLU A 26 -6.42 -2.23 7.17
CA GLU A 26 -7.69 -2.95 6.98
C GLU A 26 -8.05 -3.04 5.48
N GLY A 27 -7.83 -1.96 4.72
CA GLY A 27 -8.04 -1.98 3.27
C GLY A 27 -7.15 -2.99 2.56
N LEU A 28 -5.87 -3.07 2.96
CA LEU A 28 -4.95 -4.08 2.45
C LEU A 28 -5.37 -5.50 2.87
N TYR A 29 -5.73 -5.69 4.15
CA TYR A 29 -6.20 -6.97 4.65
C TYR A 29 -7.38 -7.49 3.82
N ILE A 30 -8.46 -6.72 3.72
CA ILE A 30 -9.66 -7.08 2.96
C ILE A 30 -9.29 -7.40 1.52
N SER A 31 -8.44 -6.58 0.89
CA SER A 31 -8.00 -6.81 -0.49
C SER A 31 -7.31 -8.16 -0.64
N THR A 32 -6.42 -8.55 0.28
CA THR A 32 -5.76 -9.87 0.23
C THR A 32 -6.75 -11.03 0.46
N GLN A 33 -7.79 -10.85 1.27
CA GLN A 33 -8.78 -11.92 1.51
C GLN A 33 -9.74 -12.12 0.32
N LEU A 34 -9.89 -11.12 -0.55
CA LEU A 34 -10.82 -11.15 -1.69
C LEU A 34 -10.19 -11.63 -3.00
N VAL A 35 -8.88 -11.86 -3.05
CA VAL A 35 -8.22 -12.38 -4.26
C VAL A 35 -8.60 -13.85 -4.47
N ASP A 36 -9.24 -14.14 -5.61
CA ASP A 36 -9.35 -15.52 -6.08
C ASP A 36 -8.03 -15.96 -6.72
N MET A 37 -7.40 -16.97 -6.13
CA MET A 37 -6.11 -17.51 -6.56
C MET A 37 -6.18 -18.26 -7.90
N LYS A 38 -7.37 -18.66 -8.37
CA LYS A 38 -7.53 -19.31 -9.69
C LYS A 38 -7.15 -18.38 -10.84
N ASP A 39 -7.45 -17.11 -10.69
CA ASP A 39 -7.23 -16.07 -11.71
C ASP A 39 -6.13 -15.07 -11.28
N PHE A 40 -5.22 -15.48 -10.40
CA PHE A 40 -4.25 -14.60 -9.73
C PHE A 40 -3.54 -13.62 -10.69
N ASN A 41 -3.02 -14.12 -11.81
CA ASN A 41 -2.25 -13.31 -12.78
C ASN A 41 -3.12 -12.32 -13.58
N SER A 42 -4.41 -12.58 -13.75
CA SER A 42 -5.34 -11.71 -14.48
C SER A 42 -6.24 -10.88 -13.56
N ASN A 43 -6.15 -11.10 -12.25
CA ASN A 43 -6.98 -10.45 -11.26
C ASN A 43 -6.56 -8.99 -11.07
N LYS A 44 -7.47 -8.07 -11.41
CA LYS A 44 -7.25 -6.62 -11.24
C LYS A 44 -6.94 -6.22 -9.80
N LEU A 45 -7.47 -6.95 -8.82
CA LEU A 45 -7.22 -6.68 -7.40
C LEU A 45 -5.76 -6.96 -7.02
N VAL A 46 -5.13 -7.97 -7.63
CA VAL A 46 -3.70 -8.25 -7.45
C VAL A 46 -2.87 -7.06 -7.92
N GLY A 47 -3.21 -6.47 -9.08
CA GLY A 47 -2.61 -5.22 -9.55
C GLY A 47 -2.76 -4.07 -8.53
N ARG A 48 -3.95 -3.88 -7.95
CA ARG A 48 -4.18 -2.85 -6.93
C ARG A 48 -3.38 -3.06 -5.65
N ILE A 49 -3.15 -4.32 -5.26
CA ILE A 49 -2.31 -4.67 -4.11
C ILE A 49 -0.84 -4.35 -4.41
N ILE A 50 -0.36 -4.66 -5.62
CA ILE A 50 1.00 -4.28 -6.06
C ILE A 50 1.19 -2.76 -6.00
N ASP A 51 0.20 -1.97 -6.43
CA ASP A 51 0.27 -0.50 -6.38
C ASP A 51 0.50 0.03 -4.95
N GLN A 52 0.04 -0.70 -3.91
CA GLN A 52 0.25 -0.31 -2.52
C GLN A 52 1.72 -0.36 -2.08
N LYS A 53 2.60 -1.02 -2.83
CA LYS A 53 4.06 -0.97 -2.60
C LYS A 53 4.59 0.46 -2.58
N LEU A 54 4.05 1.37 -3.39
CA LEU A 54 4.46 2.77 -3.38
C LEU A 54 3.85 3.54 -2.20
N SER A 55 2.63 3.15 -1.79
CA SER A 55 1.91 3.80 -0.70
C SER A 55 2.45 3.43 0.69
N VAL A 56 3.07 2.26 0.87
CA VAL A 56 3.61 1.85 2.18
C VAL A 56 4.74 2.79 2.65
N ASP A 57 5.59 3.26 1.74
CA ASP A 57 6.66 4.22 2.06
C ASP A 57 6.09 5.58 2.50
N ILE A 58 5.04 6.03 1.80
CA ILE A 58 4.32 7.27 2.14
C ILE A 58 3.71 7.13 3.55
N LEU A 59 3.09 6.00 3.85
CA LEU A 59 2.49 5.73 5.16
C LEU A 59 3.52 5.80 6.29
N ILE A 60 4.69 5.17 6.12
CA ILE A 60 5.79 5.23 7.10
C ILE A 60 6.28 6.68 7.28
N GLY A 61 6.40 7.42 6.18
CA GLY A 61 6.78 8.84 6.22
C GLY A 61 5.79 9.70 7.02
N LEU A 62 4.49 9.49 6.84
CA LEU A 62 3.44 10.17 7.59
C LEU A 62 3.47 9.81 9.09
N LEU A 63 3.59 8.51 9.41
CA LEU A 63 3.67 8.04 10.80
C LEU A 63 4.91 8.60 11.52
N SER A 64 6.03 8.72 10.80
CA SER A 64 7.28 9.25 11.35
C SER A 64 7.16 10.68 11.87
N GLY A 65 6.17 11.47 11.41
CA GLY A 65 5.88 12.81 11.93
C GLY A 65 5.39 12.82 13.39
N SER A 66 4.90 11.68 13.90
CA SER A 66 4.45 11.50 15.29
C SER A 66 5.30 10.47 16.07
N LYS A 67 6.54 10.23 15.62
CA LYS A 67 7.48 9.29 16.25
C LYS A 67 7.76 9.67 17.71
N GLY A 68 7.95 8.67 18.56
CA GLY A 68 8.15 8.82 20.00
C GLY A 68 6.88 8.66 20.82
N HIS A 69 5.71 8.61 20.18
CA HIS A 69 4.49 8.11 20.80
C HIS A 69 4.49 6.57 20.72
N PRO A 70 4.39 5.82 21.83
CA PRO A 70 4.57 4.37 21.83
C PRO A 70 3.66 3.60 20.85
N ALA A 71 2.40 4.03 20.72
CA ALA A 71 1.47 3.41 19.77
C ALA A 71 1.84 3.67 18.29
N ILE A 72 2.47 4.82 18.00
CA ILE A 72 2.93 5.15 16.65
C ILE A 72 4.19 4.36 16.33
N ASP A 73 5.12 4.27 17.28
CA ASP A 73 6.36 3.51 17.11
C ASP A 73 6.06 2.03 16.86
N ASP A 74 5.08 1.45 17.56
CA ASP A 74 4.61 0.08 17.30
C ASP A 74 3.98 -0.06 15.90
N LEU A 75 3.11 0.87 15.51
CA LEU A 75 2.52 0.86 14.16
C LEU A 75 3.55 0.99 13.05
N ILE A 76 4.57 1.84 13.21
CA ILE A 76 5.69 1.94 12.26
C ILE A 76 6.35 0.55 12.11
N GLY A 77 6.67 -0.11 13.22
CA GLY A 77 7.26 -1.46 13.18
C GLY A 77 6.35 -2.50 12.52
N GLN A 78 5.03 -2.40 12.66
CA GLN A 78 4.08 -3.26 11.96
C GLN A 78 4.06 -2.98 10.45
N VAL A 79 4.00 -1.71 10.05
CA VAL A 79 3.99 -1.32 8.63
C VAL A 79 5.33 -1.66 7.95
N GLU A 80 6.46 -1.56 8.65
CA GLU A 80 7.77 -1.99 8.16
C GLU A 80 7.85 -3.49 7.86
N LYS A 81 7.15 -4.34 8.64
CA LYS A 81 7.03 -5.78 8.34
C LYS A 81 6.30 -6.00 7.01
N VAL A 82 5.20 -5.27 6.78
CA VAL A 82 4.47 -5.32 5.51
C VAL A 82 5.35 -4.82 4.36
N LYS A 83 6.08 -3.72 4.55
CA LYS A 83 7.04 -3.19 3.59
C LYS A 83 8.10 -4.24 3.21
N THR A 84 8.62 -4.99 4.18
CA THR A 84 9.63 -6.03 3.93
C THR A 84 9.13 -7.09 2.95
N VAL A 85 7.85 -7.44 2.99
CA VAL A 85 7.24 -8.36 2.01
C VAL A 85 7.07 -7.67 0.66
N PHE A 86 6.58 -6.42 0.64
CA PHE A 86 6.48 -5.63 -0.59
C PHE A 86 7.83 -5.43 -1.29
N ASP A 87 8.94 -5.37 -0.55
CA ASP A 87 10.30 -5.25 -1.09
C ASP A 87 10.76 -6.47 -1.90
N LYS A 88 10.08 -7.60 -1.77
CA LYS A 88 10.29 -8.78 -2.63
C LYS A 88 9.70 -8.60 -4.03
N ILE A 89 8.77 -7.66 -4.21
CA ILE A 89 8.14 -7.38 -5.51
C ILE A 89 9.05 -6.45 -6.32
N THR A 90 9.48 -6.92 -7.49
CA THR A 90 10.29 -6.12 -8.42
C THR A 90 9.39 -5.46 -9.46
N LEU A 91 9.39 -4.12 -9.49
CA LEU A 91 8.71 -3.35 -10.54
C LEU A 91 9.69 -3.09 -11.68
N LYS A 92 9.32 -3.48 -12.90
CA LYS A 92 10.05 -3.19 -14.14
C LYS A 92 9.23 -2.23 -14.99
N THR A 93 9.80 -1.07 -15.26
CA THR A 93 9.19 -0.06 -16.14
C THR A 93 9.90 -0.08 -17.49
N SER A 94 9.13 -0.15 -18.58
CA SER A 94 9.68 0.00 -19.92
C SER A 94 10.14 1.45 -20.18
N PRO A 95 11.09 1.68 -21.11
CA PRO A 95 11.48 3.04 -21.48
C PRO A 95 10.27 3.86 -21.93
N VAL A 96 10.22 5.12 -21.51
CA VAL A 96 9.18 6.06 -21.94
C VAL A 96 9.29 6.30 -23.44
N ARG A 97 8.19 6.14 -24.17
CA ARG A 97 8.11 6.35 -25.62
C ARG A 97 7.01 7.37 -25.95
N PRO A 98 7.28 8.36 -26.81
CA PRO A 98 6.24 9.23 -27.33
C PRO A 98 5.40 8.49 -28.37
N GLU A 99 4.09 8.52 -28.24
CA GLU A 99 3.13 8.05 -29.24
C GLU A 99 2.18 9.20 -29.58
N TYR A 100 2.07 9.52 -30.86
CA TYR A 100 1.16 10.56 -31.32
C TYR A 100 -0.26 9.98 -31.42
N ASP A 101 -1.17 10.50 -30.60
CA ASP A 101 -2.59 10.17 -30.64
C ASP A 101 -3.28 11.11 -31.64
N GLN A 102 -3.67 10.53 -32.78
CA GLN A 102 -4.34 11.25 -33.87
C GLN A 102 -5.74 11.72 -33.49
N ALA A 103 -6.43 11.05 -32.54
CA ALA A 103 -7.79 11.40 -32.16
C ALA A 103 -7.83 12.62 -31.23
N SER A 104 -6.87 12.73 -30.30
CA SER A 104 -6.74 13.88 -29.42
C SER A 104 -5.81 14.97 -29.96
N ASN A 105 -5.10 14.72 -31.05
CA ASN A 105 -4.07 15.61 -31.60
C ASN A 105 -2.97 15.94 -30.57
N THR A 106 -2.60 14.97 -29.74
CA THR A 106 -1.59 15.12 -28.68
C THR A 106 -0.55 14.02 -28.74
N THR A 107 0.67 14.32 -28.29
CA THR A 107 1.71 13.30 -28.06
C THR A 107 1.57 12.78 -26.63
N VAL A 108 1.34 11.49 -26.47
CA VAL A 108 1.23 10.80 -25.19
C VAL A 108 2.55 10.08 -24.89
N LEU A 109 3.06 10.26 -23.68
CA LEU A 109 4.19 9.48 -23.19
C LEU A 109 3.65 8.15 -22.64
N LYS A 110 3.99 7.04 -23.29
CA LYS A 110 3.65 5.70 -22.83
C LYS A 110 4.84 5.00 -22.19
N SER A 111 4.57 4.30 -21.11
CA SER A 111 5.45 3.30 -20.52
C SER A 111 4.58 2.17 -19.97
N GLU A 112 5.17 0.98 -19.86
CA GLU A 112 4.52 -0.21 -19.32
C GLU A 112 5.22 -0.55 -18.01
N VAL A 113 4.44 -0.77 -16.96
CA VAL A 113 4.94 -1.27 -15.68
C VAL A 113 4.52 -2.74 -15.58
N SER A 114 5.49 -3.60 -15.36
CA SER A 114 5.27 -5.00 -15.02
C SER A 114 5.82 -5.26 -13.62
N ALA A 115 5.16 -6.12 -12.86
CA ALA A 115 5.59 -6.50 -11.53
C ALA A 115 5.84 -8.00 -11.50
N ASP A 116 6.97 -8.40 -10.93
CA ASP A 116 7.20 -9.79 -10.57
C ASP A 116 6.61 -10.03 -9.18
N PHE A 117 5.35 -10.45 -9.15
CA PHE A 117 4.61 -10.74 -7.93
C PHE A 117 4.11 -12.18 -7.95
N SER A 118 4.77 -13.06 -7.22
CA SER A 118 4.43 -14.48 -7.21
C SER A 118 3.30 -14.78 -6.20
N PRO A 119 2.54 -15.88 -6.41
CA PRO A 119 1.56 -16.36 -5.43
C PRO A 119 2.14 -16.59 -4.03
N GLU A 120 3.41 -16.96 -3.92
CA GLU A 120 4.11 -17.19 -2.65
C GLU A 120 4.32 -15.87 -1.89
N VAL A 121 4.80 -14.83 -2.59
CA VAL A 121 4.95 -13.49 -2.00
C VAL A 121 3.58 -12.92 -1.62
N PHE A 122 2.55 -13.18 -2.43
CA PHE A 122 1.18 -12.79 -2.10
C PHE A 122 0.67 -13.48 -0.82
N ARG A 123 0.86 -14.80 -0.69
CA ARG A 123 0.45 -15.54 0.52
C ARG A 123 1.18 -15.00 1.76
N GLU A 124 2.49 -14.78 1.65
CA GLU A 124 3.27 -14.18 2.73
C GLU A 124 2.74 -12.80 3.13
N LEU A 125 2.39 -11.97 2.15
CA LEU A 125 1.80 -10.65 2.40
C LEU A 125 0.45 -10.78 3.11
N SER A 126 -0.41 -11.67 2.62
CA SER A 126 -1.72 -11.93 3.22
C SER A 126 -1.62 -12.41 4.66
N GLU A 127 -0.72 -13.36 4.94
CA GLU A 127 -0.47 -13.90 6.28
C GLU A 127 0.12 -12.85 7.21
N THR A 128 1.08 -12.05 6.72
CA THR A 128 1.68 -10.95 7.50
C THR A 128 0.64 -9.93 7.93
N VAL A 129 -0.21 -9.48 6.99
CA VAL A 129 -1.25 -8.49 7.26
C VAL A 129 -2.36 -9.08 8.15
N ALA A 130 -2.74 -10.34 7.96
CA ALA A 130 -3.69 -11.03 8.83
C ALA A 130 -3.15 -11.18 10.27
N GLY A 131 -1.86 -11.51 10.42
CA GLY A 131 -1.17 -11.59 11.70
C GLY A 131 -1.17 -10.24 12.42
N ILE A 132 -0.83 -9.16 11.71
CA ILE A 132 -0.90 -7.79 12.25
C ILE A 132 -2.34 -7.45 12.68
N ARG A 133 -3.34 -7.68 11.84
CA ARG A 133 -4.74 -7.39 12.18
C ARG A 133 -5.19 -8.11 13.45
N SER A 134 -4.75 -9.34 13.65
CA SER A 134 -5.11 -10.14 14.84
C SER A 134 -4.57 -9.57 16.15
N THR A 135 -3.50 -8.77 16.13
CA THR A 135 -2.99 -8.11 17.34
C THR A 135 -3.80 -6.85 17.67
N LEU A 136 -4.49 -6.27 16.68
CA LEU A 136 -5.28 -5.05 16.81
C LEU A 136 -6.73 -5.32 17.23
N ILE A 137 -7.26 -6.52 16.96
CA ILE A 137 -8.64 -6.90 17.28
C ILE A 137 -8.60 -7.94 18.41
N LYS A 138 -9.14 -7.57 19.57
CA LYS A 138 -9.35 -8.46 20.72
C LYS A 138 -10.78 -8.96 20.79
#